data_AF-A0AAD1SUS2-F1
#
_entry.id   AF-A0AAD1SUS2-F1
#
_cell.length_a   1.000
_cell.length_b   1.000
_cell.length_c   1.000
_cell.angle_alpha   90.00
_cell.angle_beta   90.00
_cell.angle_gamma   90.00
#
_symmetry.space_group_name_H-M   'P 1'
#
loop_
_entity.id
_entity.type
_entity.pdbx_description
1 polymer ?
#
loop_
_entity_poly.entity_id
_entity_poly.type
_entity_poly.pdbx_seq_one_letter_code
_entity_poly.pdbx_strand_id
1 'polypeptide(L)'
;MLRRFYELQDEVKQLMEMKGKLVMELNDRKWLCDLAFMVDITKYLSELNIEVQGPNQLLSSLLSNVKSFEGKVNKLNQTSLLHLSIWNQVMYLITYNMK
;
A
#
# COMPACT_ATOMS: atom_id res chain seq x y z
N MET A 1 6.29 -9.04 -8.16
CA MET A 1 7.34 -8.16 -8.75
C MET A 1 7.66 -6.99 -7.83
N LEU A 2 6.66 -6.19 -7.41
CA LEU A 2 6.87 -5.05 -6.49
C LEU A 2 7.50 -5.42 -5.14
N ARG A 3 7.15 -6.58 -4.56
CA ARG A 3 7.77 -7.08 -3.32
C ARG A 3 9.30 -7.12 -3.39
N ARG A 4 9.85 -7.70 -4.45
CA ARG A 4 11.30 -7.80 -4.66
C ARG A 4 11.94 -6.43 -4.84
N PHE A 5 11.23 -5.50 -5.49
CA PHE A 5 11.73 -4.14 -5.65
C PHE A 5 11.80 -3.41 -4.31
N TYR A 6 10.77 -3.52 -3.48
CA TYR A 6 10.74 -2.94 -2.14
C TYR A 6 11.80 -3.55 -1.21
N GLU A 7 11.98 -4.87 -1.25
CA GLU A 7 13.03 -5.56 -0.48
C GLU A 7 14.45 -5.14 -0.90
N LEU A 8 14.64 -4.72 -2.15
CA LEU A 8 15.92 -4.30 -2.72
C LEU A 8 16.03 -2.78 -2.91
N GLN A 9 15.17 -2.00 -2.27
CA GLN A 9 15.06 -0.56 -2.54
C GLN A 9 16.36 0.20 -2.23
N ASP A 10 17.12 -0.26 -1.24
CA ASP A 10 18.40 0.34 -0.85
C ASP A 10 19.50 0.02 -1.87
N GLU A 11 19.56 -1.21 -2.36
CA GLU A 11 20.49 -1.63 -3.43
C GLU A 11 20.16 -0.94 -4.75
N VAL A 12 18.87 -0.79 -5.07
CA VAL A 12 18.41 -0.05 -6.25
C VAL A 12 18.82 1.42 -6.13
N LYS A 13 18.67 2.03 -4.95
CA LYS A 13 19.11 3.39 -4.70
C LYS A 13 20.62 3.55 -4.91
N GLN A 14 21.42 2.68 -4.30
CA GLN A 14 22.88 2.70 -4.46
C GLN A 14 23.30 2.54 -5.93
N LEU A 15 22.65 1.63 -6.66
CA LEU A 15 22.94 1.41 -8.08
C LEU A 15 22.58 2.61 -8.95
N MET A 16 21.51 3.35 -8.62
CA MET A 16 21.14 4.58 -9.32
C MET A 16 22.14 5.70 -9.01
N GLU A 17 22.56 5.85 -7.75
CA GLU A 17 23.59 6.81 -7.33
C GLU A 17 24.93 6.55 -8.03
N MET A 18 25.38 5.29 -8.11
CA MET A 18 26.57 4.89 -8.86
C MET A 18 26.50 5.27 -10.35
N LYS A 19 25.30 5.32 -10.93
CA LYS A 19 25.04 5.75 -12.31
C LYS A 19 24.89 7.27 -12.44
N GLY A 20 25.10 8.03 -11.36
CA GLY A 20 24.92 9.48 -11.32
C GLY A 20 23.45 9.92 -11.41
N LYS A 21 22.51 9.00 -11.12
CA LYS A 21 21.06 9.28 -11.15
C LYS A 21 20.53 9.33 -9.72
N LEU A 22 20.18 10.52 -9.26
CA LEU A 22 19.48 10.69 -8.00
C LEU A 22 17.99 10.40 -8.20
N VAL A 23 17.47 9.45 -7.43
CA VAL A 23 16.04 9.14 -7.36
C VAL A 23 15.54 9.64 -6.01
N MET A 24 14.83 10.76 -6.02
CA MET A 24 14.40 11.44 -4.79
C MET A 24 13.35 10.62 -4.03
N GLU A 25 12.55 9.85 -4.77
CA GLU A 25 11.50 8.97 -4.27
C GLU A 25 12.05 7.89 -3.32
N LEU A 26 13.25 7.38 -3.58
CA LEU A 26 13.92 6.39 -2.71
C LEU A 26 14.49 7.01 -1.42
N ASN A 27 14.39 8.33 -1.25
CA ASN A 27 14.73 9.04 -0.02
C ASN A 27 13.48 9.56 0.73
N ASP A 28 12.32 9.57 0.08
CA ASP A 28 11.08 10.05 0.67
C ASP A 28 10.40 8.92 1.45
N ARG A 29 10.39 9.04 2.78
CA ARG A 29 9.73 8.06 3.65
C ARG A 29 8.24 7.90 3.34
N LYS A 30 7.55 8.96 2.95
CA LYS A 30 6.13 8.89 2.59
C LYS A 30 5.95 8.05 1.34
N TRP A 31 6.77 8.30 0.33
CA TRP A 31 6.75 7.51 -0.91
C TRP A 31 7.09 6.03 -0.66
N LEU A 32 8.08 5.75 0.19
CA LEU A 32 8.42 4.37 0.58
C LEU A 32 7.27 3.69 1.34
N CYS A 33 6.56 4.41 2.21
CA CYS A 33 5.34 3.90 2.85
C CYS A 33 4.23 3.62 1.82
N ASP A 34 4.00 4.51 0.87
CA ASP A 34 3.02 4.31 -0.20
C ASP A 34 3.39 3.10 -1.08
N LEU A 35 4.69 2.91 -1.36
CA LEU A 35 5.19 1.73 -2.06
C LEU A 35 4.97 0.44 -1.25
N ALA A 36 5.26 0.45 0.05
CA ALA A 36 5.00 -0.69 0.94
C ALA A 36 3.51 -1.08 0.94
N PHE A 37 2.64 -0.07 1.01
CA PHE A 37 1.20 -0.26 0.91
C PHE A 37 0.77 -0.89 -0.42
N MET A 38 1.35 -0.45 -1.54
CA MET A 38 1.10 -1.07 -2.86
C MET A 38 1.62 -2.52 -2.93
N VAL A 39 2.75 -2.83 -2.30
CA VAL A 39 3.28 -4.20 -2.20
C VAL A 39 2.29 -5.12 -1.47
N ASP A 40 1.67 -4.63 -0.39
CA ASP A 40 0.71 -5.42 0.38
C ASP A 40 -0.62 -5.61 -0.37
N ILE A 41 -1.13 -4.58 -1.06
CA ILE A 41 -2.31 -4.72 -1.93
C ILE A 41 -2.05 -5.75 -3.03
N THR A 42 -0.93 -5.65 -3.74
CA THR A 42 -0.63 -6.58 -4.84
C THR A 42 -0.41 -8.01 -4.37
N LYS A 43 0.07 -8.20 -3.14
CA LYS A 43 0.09 -9.51 -2.47
C LYS A 43 -1.32 -10.05 -2.27
N TYR A 44 -2.21 -9.27 -1.66
CA TYR A 44 -3.58 -9.69 -1.39
C TYR A 44 -4.39 -9.93 -2.68
N LEU A 45 -4.11 -9.18 -3.75
CA LEU A 45 -4.70 -9.45 -5.06
C LEU A 45 -4.22 -10.78 -5.64
N SER A 46 -2.94 -11.14 -5.49
CA SER A 46 -2.47 -12.46 -5.92
C SER A 46 -3.10 -13.59 -5.12
N GLU A 47 -3.26 -13.42 -3.80
CA GLU A 47 -3.97 -14.39 -2.94
C GLU A 47 -5.41 -14.57 -3.41
N LEU A 48 -6.17 -13.47 -3.55
CA LEU A 48 -7.54 -13.50 -4.03
C LEU A 48 -7.65 -14.12 -5.43
N ASN A 49 -6.71 -13.82 -6.33
CA ASN A 49 -6.71 -14.37 -7.69
C ASN A 49 -6.58 -15.89 -7.69
N ILE A 50 -5.74 -16.45 -6.81
CA ILE A 50 -5.63 -17.92 -6.63
C ILE A 50 -6.93 -18.48 -6.03
N GLU A 51 -7.46 -17.82 -5.01
CA GLU A 51 -8.69 -18.22 -4.32
C GLU A 51 -9.92 -18.23 -5.24
N VAL A 52 -10.00 -17.33 -6.22
CA VAL A 52 -11.14 -17.21 -7.14
C VAL A 52 -11.01 -18.10 -8.39
N GLN A 53 -9.79 -18.40 -8.84
CA GLN A 53 -9.54 -19.21 -10.04
C GLN A 53 -9.56 -20.73 -9.81
N GLY A 54 -9.66 -21.19 -8.56
CA GLY A 54 -9.73 -22.62 -8.26
C GLY A 54 -10.98 -23.29 -8.85
N PRO A 55 -10.90 -24.55 -9.31
CA PRO A 55 -12.06 -25.26 -9.85
C PRO A 55 -13.12 -25.54 -8.76
N ASN A 56 -14.39 -25.63 -9.14
CA ASN A 56 -15.54 -25.99 -8.29
C ASN A 56 -15.75 -25.06 -7.05
N GLN A 57 -15.48 -23.77 -7.19
CA GLN A 57 -15.78 -22.79 -6.15
C GLN A 57 -17.29 -22.55 -6.00
N LEU A 58 -17.83 -22.71 -4.79
CA LEU A 58 -19.19 -22.30 -4.48
C LEU A 58 -19.29 -20.77 -4.49
N LEU A 59 -20.44 -20.22 -4.92
CA LEU A 59 -20.68 -18.77 -4.91
C LEU A 59 -20.47 -18.14 -3.51
N SER A 60 -20.84 -18.87 -2.46
CA SER A 60 -20.62 -18.46 -1.07
C SER A 60 -19.14 -18.36 -0.72
N SER A 61 -18.30 -19.27 -1.22
CA SER A 61 -16.85 -19.25 -1.05
C SER A 61 -16.22 -18.06 -1.78
N LEU A 62 -16.62 -17.81 -3.03
CA LEU A 62 -16.17 -16.64 -3.80
C LEU A 62 -16.51 -15.33 -3.09
N LEU A 63 -17.75 -15.20 -2.61
CA LEU A 63 -18.19 -14.02 -1.86
C LEU A 63 -17.41 -13.85 -0.55
N SER A 64 -17.09 -14.95 0.13
CA SER A 64 -16.27 -14.93 1.35
C SER A 64 -14.85 -14.45 1.08
N ASN A 65 -14.21 -14.94 0.02
CA ASN A 65 -12.86 -14.56 -0.39
C ASN A 65 -12.78 -13.06 -0.73
N VAL A 66 -13.77 -12.54 -1.48
CA VAL A 66 -13.86 -11.11 -1.80
C VAL A 66 -14.04 -10.26 -0.53
N LYS A 67 -14.93 -10.66 0.38
CA LYS A 67 -15.11 -9.95 1.67
C LYS A 67 -13.86 -9.99 2.55
N SER A 68 -13.12 -11.09 2.55
CA SER A 68 -11.85 -11.22 3.26
C SER A 68 -10.81 -10.26 2.69
N PHE A 69 -10.70 -10.19 1.36
CA PHE A 69 -9.84 -9.23 0.67
C PHE A 69 -10.19 -7.77 1.01
N GLU A 70 -11.48 -7.41 0.94
CA GLU A 70 -11.96 -6.08 1.33
C GLU A 70 -11.57 -5.73 2.78
N GLY A 71 -11.74 -6.68 3.71
CA GLY A 71 -11.33 -6.51 5.09
C GLY A 71 -9.81 -6.29 5.25
N LYS A 72 -8.98 -7.02 4.49
CA LYS A 72 -7.52 -6.84 4.48
C LYS A 72 -7.13 -5.45 3.95
N VAL A 73 -7.75 -4.97 2.87
CA VAL A 73 -7.50 -3.64 2.30
C VAL A 73 -7.94 -2.53 3.27
N ASN A 74 -9.09 -2.66 3.90
CA ASN A 74 -9.59 -1.67 4.85
C ASN A 74 -8.68 -1.53 6.08
N LYS A 75 -8.09 -2.63 6.57
CA LYS A 75 -7.09 -2.60 7.64
C LYS A 75 -5.82 -1.85 7.22
N LEU A 76 -5.31 -2.11 6.01
CA LEU A 76 -4.15 -1.38 5.49
C LEU A 76 -4.44 0.12 5.38
N ASN A 77 -5.61 0.48 4.84
CA ASN A 77 -6.03 1.87 4.75
C ASN A 77 -6.04 2.55 6.12
N GLN A 78 -6.57 1.91 7.17
CA GLN A 78 -6.55 2.46 8.53
C GLN A 78 -5.13 2.69 9.07
N THR A 79 -4.17 1.87 8.66
CA THR A 79 -2.77 1.96 9.09
C THR A 79 -2.06 3.13 8.39
N SER A 80 -2.32 3.33 7.10
CA SER A 80 -1.85 4.49 6.31
C SER A 80 -2.59 5.79 6.68
N LEU A 81 -3.82 5.69 7.18
CA LEU A 81 -4.67 6.82 7.60
C LEU A 81 -4.17 7.52 8.88
N LEU A 82 -3.24 6.95 9.67
CA LEU A 82 -2.63 7.68 10.80
C LEU A 82 -1.86 8.94 10.34
N HIS A 83 -1.37 8.96 9.10
CA HIS A 83 -0.71 10.12 8.51
C HIS A 83 -1.72 11.14 7.94
N LEU A 84 -2.90 10.67 7.49
CA LEU A 84 -4.00 11.52 7.00
C LEU A 84 -4.88 12.06 8.15
N SER A 85 -4.97 11.35 9.28
CA SER A 85 -5.77 11.79 10.43
C SER A 85 -5.20 13.05 11.06
N ILE A 86 -3.87 13.15 11.19
CA ILE A 86 -3.19 14.38 11.64
C ILE A 86 -3.42 15.51 10.64
N TRP A 87 -3.34 15.25 9.32
CA TRP A 87 -3.59 16.27 8.30
C TRP A 87 -5.05 16.74 8.28
N ASN A 88 -6.01 15.84 8.46
CA ASN A 88 -7.42 16.17 8.60
C ASN A 88 -7.71 16.92 9.91
N GLN A 89 -7.06 16.57 11.02
CA GLN A 89 -7.16 17.28 12.29
C GLN A 89 -6.61 18.71 12.16
N VAL A 90 -5.45 18.86 11.51
CA VAL A 90 -4.81 20.17 11.24
C VAL A 90 -5.67 21.02 10.32
N MET A 91 -6.22 20.45 9.24
CA MET A 91 -7.14 21.15 8.35
C MET A 91 -8.44 21.55 9.05
N TYR A 92 -8.99 20.70 9.92
CA TYR A 92 -10.18 21.04 10.71
C TYR A 92 -9.91 22.20 11.66
N LEU A 93 -8.75 22.21 12.32
CA LEU A 93 -8.35 23.32 13.21
C LEU A 93 -8.09 24.62 12.45
N ILE A 94 -7.49 24.58 11.25
CA ILE A 94 -7.27 25.76 10.41
C ILE A 94 -8.60 26.31 9.87
N THR A 95 -9.50 25.44 9.42
CA THR A 95 -10.78 25.84 8.82
C THR A 95 -11.77 26.38 9.85
N TYR A 96 -11.71 25.90 11.08
CA TYR A 96 -12.68 26.24 12.13
C TYR A 96 -12.21 27.35 13.08
N ASN A 97 -10.90 27.55 13.28
CA ASN A 97 -10.36 28.57 14.19
C ASN A 97 -9.87 29.86 13.51
N MET A 98 -9.95 29.95 12.18
CA MET A 98 -9.66 31.18 11.41
C MET A 98 -10.95 31.77 10.83
N LYS A 99 -11.95 31.96 11.70
CA LYS A 99 -13.16 32.74 11.43
C LYS A 99 -13.41 33.69 12.60
#